data_AF-A0A372ZRA7-F1
#
_entry.id   AF-A0A372ZRA7-F1
#
_cell.length_a   1.000
_cell.length_b   1.000
_cell.length_c   1.000
_cell.angle_alpha   90.00
_cell.angle_beta   90.00
_cell.angle_gamma   90.00
#
_symmetry.space_group_name_H-M   'P 1'
#
loop_
_entity.id
_entity.type
_entity.pdbx_description
1 polymer ?
#
loop_
_entity_poly.entity_id
_entity_poly.type
_entity_poly.pdbx_seq_one_letter_code
_entity_poly.pdbx_strand_id
1 'polypeptide(L)'
;MVPDSAPPGGWLPSEPSERRTSGGRGPAADTHPQEVTVTANHPTRRSILKSAGGLGAALALGGASVLATASTAHAADDGFGLHITDRGEADARMWYYRFHTAEIGWDPAVNVLLPDDYHTSGRTYPVLYLLHGGLQDFIEFDHRGVRDWTIGKPLIVVMPDGGQAGWYSNPVSTNVGPRNWESFHINQLIPWVDANFRTFAEPEGRAVSGFSMGGFGALKYAAKYWGHFASVSAHSGPASLRRDNGAVVHWANVSAAVKDLAGGTIYGAPLWDQARVTADNPVERLESYRNKRIFLVAGTSPDPTNPFDTFNETAVLAGQREFRALLDGAGIPYEAHEESGGHFIRPDMMRRDIDGIIGRLRKA
;
A
#
# COMPACT_ATOMS: atom_id res chain seq x y z
N MET A 1 44.98 -19.77 -39.08
CA MET A 1 45.62 -20.32 -37.87
C MET A 1 44.50 -20.72 -36.92
N VAL A 2 44.14 -22.00 -36.97
CA VAL A 2 43.41 -22.80 -35.96
C VAL A 2 44.54 -23.49 -35.15
N PRO A 3 44.41 -24.03 -33.91
CA PRO A 3 43.23 -24.43 -33.12
C PRO A 3 43.25 -23.93 -31.66
N ASP A 4 42.18 -24.11 -30.87
CA ASP A 4 42.04 -25.28 -29.99
C ASP A 4 40.76 -25.30 -29.15
N SER A 5 40.36 -26.53 -28.85
CA SER A 5 39.06 -26.98 -28.35
C SER A 5 39.21 -27.72 -27.02
N ALA A 6 38.23 -27.56 -26.11
CA ALA A 6 37.58 -28.57 -25.26
C ALA A 6 37.29 -28.10 -23.80
N PRO A 7 36.18 -28.56 -23.17
CA PRO A 7 35.71 -28.15 -21.83
C PRO A 7 35.87 -29.25 -20.74
N PRO A 8 35.51 -28.97 -19.48
CA PRO A 8 34.98 -30.00 -18.55
C PRO A 8 33.60 -29.60 -17.99
N GLY A 9 32.56 -30.44 -17.99
CA GLY A 9 32.30 -31.54 -17.03
C GLY A 9 31.72 -30.96 -15.71
N GLY A 10 30.48 -31.17 -15.24
CA GLY A 10 29.53 -32.28 -15.38
C GLY A 10 29.42 -33.00 -14.03
N TRP A 11 28.56 -32.55 -13.09
CA TRP A 11 28.25 -33.26 -11.82
C TRP A 11 26.86 -32.89 -11.23
N LEU A 12 25.99 -33.90 -11.12
CA LEU A 12 24.85 -34.10 -10.19
C LEU A 12 24.58 -35.62 -10.17
N PRO A 13 23.81 -36.21 -9.23
CA PRO A 13 23.57 -35.91 -7.81
C PRO A 13 23.70 -37.19 -6.93
N SER A 14 23.57 -37.07 -5.61
CA SER A 14 23.22 -38.24 -4.77
C SER A 14 22.50 -37.83 -3.48
N GLU A 15 21.20 -38.13 -3.40
CA GLU A 15 20.53 -38.47 -2.13
C GLU A 15 20.93 -39.89 -1.69
N PRO A 16 20.68 -40.26 -0.42
CA PRO A 16 19.57 -41.20 -0.25
C PRO A 16 18.64 -40.93 0.94
N SER A 17 17.40 -41.31 0.69
CA SER A 17 16.29 -41.54 1.61
C SER A 17 16.60 -42.59 2.70
N GLU A 18 16.02 -42.41 3.88
CA GLU A 18 15.58 -43.54 4.70
C GLU A 18 14.14 -43.35 5.19
N ARG A 19 13.38 -44.44 5.02
CA ARG A 19 11.98 -44.61 5.41
C ARG A 19 11.93 -45.94 6.15
N ARG A 20 11.36 -45.98 7.36
CA ARG A 20 10.77 -47.15 8.06
C ARG A 20 10.21 -46.66 9.41
N THR A 21 9.16 -47.17 10.03
CA THR A 21 7.93 -47.94 9.73
C THR A 21 7.20 -48.07 11.07
N SER A 22 5.85 -48.09 11.06
CA SER A 22 4.91 -48.78 11.98
C SER A 22 5.00 -48.49 13.49
N GLY A 23 3.94 -48.38 14.29
CA GLY A 23 2.52 -48.72 14.17
C GLY A 23 1.98 -48.97 15.60
N GLY A 24 0.69 -48.74 15.85
CA GLY A 24 0.06 -49.10 17.13
C GLY A 24 -1.36 -48.56 17.28
N ARG A 25 -2.35 -49.45 17.22
CA ARG A 25 -3.80 -49.22 17.41
C ARG A 25 -4.16 -48.98 18.89
N GLY A 26 -5.30 -48.32 19.13
CA GLY A 26 -5.99 -48.12 20.43
C GLY A 26 -6.56 -49.42 21.06
N PRO A 27 -7.57 -49.38 21.97
CA PRO A 27 -8.79 -48.54 21.88
C PRO A 27 -9.40 -47.98 23.22
N ALA A 28 -10.48 -47.18 23.03
CA ALA A 28 -11.74 -46.95 23.80
C ALA A 28 -12.04 -47.79 25.06
N ALA A 29 -12.97 -47.48 25.99
CA ALA A 29 -13.90 -46.41 26.36
C ALA A 29 -14.58 -46.88 27.69
N ASP A 30 -15.21 -45.99 28.47
CA ASP A 30 -16.37 -46.24 29.37
C ASP A 30 -16.66 -44.93 30.15
N THR A 31 -17.78 -44.21 30.03
CA THR A 31 -19.22 -44.42 30.27
C THR A 31 -19.71 -44.38 31.74
N HIS A 32 -20.29 -43.21 32.09
CA HIS A 32 -21.52 -42.98 32.90
C HIS A 32 -21.50 -43.20 34.45
N PRO A 33 -22.56 -42.77 35.20
CA PRO A 33 -22.80 -41.40 35.67
C PRO A 33 -23.23 -41.34 37.16
N GLN A 34 -23.33 -40.18 37.81
CA GLN A 34 -24.28 -39.96 38.93
C GLN A 34 -24.51 -38.46 39.17
N GLU A 35 -25.79 -38.12 39.31
CA GLU A 35 -26.35 -36.84 39.77
C GLU A 35 -26.57 -36.91 41.30
N VAL A 36 -26.76 -35.76 41.97
CA VAL A 36 -27.59 -35.49 43.18
C VAL A 36 -27.03 -34.32 44.02
N THR A 37 -27.72 -33.18 43.87
CA THR A 37 -28.34 -32.33 44.91
C THR A 37 -27.53 -31.56 45.98
N VAL A 38 -27.58 -30.22 45.84
CA VAL A 38 -27.82 -29.12 46.81
C VAL A 38 -27.36 -29.28 48.27
N THR A 39 -26.55 -28.33 48.76
CA THR A 39 -26.90 -27.43 49.91
C THR A 39 -25.80 -26.40 50.17
N ALA A 40 -26.23 -25.19 50.54
CA ALA A 40 -25.39 -24.08 50.98
C ALA A 40 -24.93 -24.26 52.44
N ASN A 41 -23.71 -23.78 52.75
CA ASN A 41 -23.33 -23.36 54.10
C ASN A 41 -22.13 -22.39 54.03
N HIS A 42 -22.33 -21.16 54.48
CA HIS A 42 -21.30 -20.19 54.92
C HIS A 42 -20.72 -20.68 56.28
N PRO A 43 -19.47 -20.34 56.72
CA PRO A 43 -19.14 -18.96 57.13
C PRO A 43 -17.64 -18.50 57.17
N THR A 44 -17.50 -17.17 57.25
CA THR A 44 -16.57 -16.35 58.10
C THR A 44 -15.04 -16.27 57.87
N ARG A 45 -14.65 -15.04 57.47
CA ARG A 45 -13.76 -14.02 58.10
C ARG A 45 -12.28 -14.29 58.46
N ARG A 46 -11.50 -13.23 58.16
CA ARG A 46 -10.11 -12.84 58.50
C ARG A 46 -9.05 -13.36 57.51
N SER A 47 -8.10 -12.58 56.99
CA SER A 47 -7.50 -11.33 57.47
C SER A 47 -6.88 -10.55 56.29
N ILE A 48 -7.11 -9.22 56.21
CA ILE A 48 -6.15 -8.12 56.45
C ILE A 48 -5.48 -7.55 55.18
N LEU A 49 -5.85 -6.28 54.94
CA LEU A 49 -5.16 -5.17 54.26
C LEU A 49 -3.68 -5.36 53.91
N LYS A 50 -3.32 -4.98 52.67
CA LYS A 50 -2.39 -3.86 52.41
C LYS A 50 -2.86 -3.08 51.17
N SER A 51 -3.32 -1.87 51.42
CA SER A 51 -3.58 -0.80 50.46
C SER A 51 -2.36 0.13 50.38
N ALA A 52 -1.95 0.50 49.17
CA ALA A 52 -1.44 1.83 48.77
C ALA A 52 -0.95 1.73 47.32
N GLY A 53 -1.38 2.51 46.35
CA GLY A 53 -2.32 3.64 46.27
C GLY A 53 -2.63 3.88 44.79
N GLY A 54 -3.54 4.73 44.36
CA GLY A 54 -4.49 5.62 45.01
C GLY A 54 -5.17 6.36 43.85
N LEU A 55 -6.49 6.30 43.77
CA LEU A 55 -7.28 7.17 42.89
C LEU A 55 -8.48 7.60 43.72
N GLY A 56 -8.39 8.81 44.25
CA GLY A 56 -9.48 9.48 44.94
C GLY A 56 -10.58 9.82 43.94
N ALA A 57 -11.80 9.42 44.26
CA ALA A 57 -12.99 9.93 43.60
C ALA A 57 -13.26 11.36 44.11
N ALA A 58 -13.31 12.32 43.20
CA ALA A 58 -13.92 13.63 43.43
C ALA A 58 -14.93 13.89 42.31
N LEU A 59 -16.21 13.84 42.67
CA LEU A 59 -17.30 14.37 41.87
C LEU A 59 -17.38 15.87 42.12
N ALA A 60 -17.17 16.66 41.07
CA ALA A 60 -17.62 18.05 41.01
C ALA A 60 -18.16 18.33 39.61
N LEU A 61 -19.32 18.98 39.59
CA LEU A 61 -20.20 19.24 38.46
C LEU A 61 -19.56 20.15 37.40
N GLY A 62 -19.80 19.85 36.12
CA GLY A 62 -19.70 20.81 35.01
C GLY A 62 -18.50 20.61 34.09
N GLY A 63 -18.77 20.20 32.85
CA GLY A 63 -17.82 20.10 31.76
C GLY A 63 -17.53 18.65 31.36
N ALA A 64 -18.16 18.20 30.28
CA ALA A 64 -17.86 16.92 29.65
C ALA A 64 -16.41 16.89 29.16
N SER A 65 -15.51 16.49 30.04
CA SER A 65 -14.13 16.16 29.72
C SER A 65 -14.12 14.68 29.38
N VAL A 66 -14.16 14.38 28.08
CA VAL A 66 -13.80 13.05 27.59
C VAL A 66 -12.30 12.90 27.88
N LEU A 67 -11.97 12.22 28.97
CA LEU A 67 -10.63 11.72 29.18
C LEU A 67 -10.37 10.70 28.07
N ALA A 68 -9.72 11.15 26.99
CA ALA A 68 -9.15 10.27 26.00
C ALA A 68 -8.09 9.44 26.72
N THR A 69 -8.47 8.24 27.14
CA THR A 69 -7.49 7.22 27.51
C THR A 69 -6.62 7.03 26.28
N ALA A 70 -5.34 7.42 26.37
CA ALA A 70 -4.37 7.11 25.35
C ALA A 70 -4.43 5.59 25.14
N SER A 71 -5.01 5.15 24.03
CA SER A 71 -5.01 3.74 23.66
C SER A 71 -3.55 3.32 23.59
N THR A 72 -3.13 2.50 24.56
CA THR A 72 -1.87 1.77 24.49
C THR A 72 -1.82 1.14 23.12
N ALA A 73 -0.73 1.35 22.37
CA ALA A 73 -0.55 0.77 21.05
C ALA A 73 -0.91 -0.72 21.10
N HIS A 74 -2.05 -1.07 20.50
CA HIS A 74 -2.38 -2.48 20.29
C HIS A 74 -1.44 -2.96 19.19
N ALA A 75 -0.89 -4.16 19.36
CA ALA A 75 -0.21 -4.82 18.26
C ALA A 75 -1.20 -4.91 17.09
N ALA A 76 -0.73 -4.71 15.86
CA ALA A 76 -1.63 -4.81 14.72
C ALA A 76 -2.21 -6.23 14.63
N ASP A 77 -3.50 -6.32 14.33
CA ASP A 77 -4.29 -7.54 14.25
C ASP A 77 -4.71 -7.83 12.81
N ASP A 78 -5.12 -9.07 12.55
CA ASP A 78 -5.70 -9.50 11.28
C ASP A 78 -7.01 -8.77 10.98
N GLY A 79 -7.37 -8.65 9.70
CA GLY A 79 -8.64 -8.04 9.32
C GLY A 79 -8.78 -7.82 7.82
N PHE A 80 -10.02 -7.64 7.36
CA PHE A 80 -10.34 -7.29 5.96
C PHE A 80 -9.74 -8.26 4.92
N GLY A 81 -9.60 -9.54 5.30
CA GLY A 81 -9.01 -10.59 4.46
C GLY A 81 -7.47 -10.58 4.40
N LEU A 82 -6.82 -9.83 5.29
CA LEU A 82 -5.38 -9.87 5.52
C LEU A 82 -5.09 -10.66 6.81
N HIS A 83 -4.20 -11.64 6.71
CA HIS A 83 -3.65 -12.37 7.85
C HIS A 83 -2.15 -12.09 7.96
N ILE A 84 -1.69 -11.53 9.07
CA ILE A 84 -0.29 -11.15 9.27
C ILE A 84 0.56 -12.41 9.37
N THR A 85 1.47 -12.62 8.41
CA THR A 85 2.41 -13.76 8.40
C THR A 85 3.78 -13.41 8.94
N ASP A 86 4.17 -12.14 8.84
CA ASP A 86 5.44 -11.61 9.34
C ASP A 86 5.29 -10.12 9.64
N ARG A 87 6.07 -9.61 10.60
CA ARG A 87 6.09 -8.19 10.96
C ARG A 87 7.36 -7.80 11.67
N GLY A 88 7.77 -6.54 11.49
CA GLY A 88 8.84 -5.92 12.25
C GLY A 88 8.44 -4.54 12.74
N GLU A 89 8.44 -4.38 14.06
CA GLU A 89 8.05 -3.14 14.76
C GLU A 89 9.19 -2.61 15.65
N ALA A 90 10.43 -3.08 15.42
CA ALA A 90 11.58 -2.76 16.26
C ALA A 90 12.09 -1.32 16.06
N ASP A 91 11.91 -0.75 14.87
CA ASP A 91 12.20 0.66 14.62
C ASP A 91 11.07 1.53 15.18
N ALA A 92 11.40 2.67 15.79
CA ALA A 92 10.42 3.54 16.44
C ALA A 92 9.40 4.13 15.46
N ARG A 93 9.75 4.27 14.18
CA ARG A 93 8.92 4.88 13.15
C ARG A 93 8.58 3.94 12.01
N MET A 94 9.53 3.14 11.51
CA MET A 94 9.31 2.30 10.32
C MET A 94 8.93 0.88 10.70
N TRP A 95 7.65 0.55 10.52
CA TRP A 95 7.15 -0.80 10.72
C TRP A 95 6.90 -1.48 9.39
N TYR A 96 7.08 -2.80 9.32
CA TYR A 96 6.67 -3.58 8.15
C TYR A 96 5.75 -4.72 8.55
N TYR A 97 4.88 -5.09 7.61
CA TYR A 97 3.95 -6.20 7.72
C TYR A 97 3.92 -6.98 6.43
N ARG A 98 3.85 -8.31 6.52
CA ARG A 98 3.52 -9.22 5.41
C ARG A 98 2.19 -9.86 5.67
N PHE A 99 1.42 -10.07 4.61
CA PHE A 99 0.06 -10.58 4.71
C PHE A 99 -0.16 -11.77 3.82
N HIS A 100 -0.73 -12.84 4.35
CA HIS A 100 -1.45 -13.80 3.54
C HIS A 100 -2.82 -13.22 3.15
N THR A 101 -3.21 -13.33 1.87
CA THR A 101 -4.50 -12.87 1.34
C THR A 101 -4.92 -13.68 0.10
N ALA A 102 -6.22 -13.74 -0.19
CA ALA A 102 -6.73 -14.37 -1.42
C ALA A 102 -6.47 -13.52 -2.69
N GLU A 103 -6.16 -12.23 -2.55
CA GLU A 103 -6.00 -11.31 -3.69
C GLU A 103 -4.62 -11.42 -4.37
N ILE A 104 -3.60 -11.88 -3.63
CA ILE A 104 -2.23 -12.01 -4.09
C ILE A 104 -1.72 -13.43 -3.80
N GLY A 105 -1.18 -14.11 -4.81
CA GLY A 105 -0.72 -15.51 -4.68
C GLY A 105 0.58 -15.71 -3.90
N TRP A 106 1.06 -14.71 -3.16
CA TRP A 106 2.16 -14.76 -2.20
C TRP A 106 1.84 -13.80 -1.06
N ASP A 107 2.75 -13.64 -0.09
CA ASP A 107 2.55 -12.71 1.02
C ASP A 107 3.04 -11.28 0.69
N PRO A 108 2.20 -10.37 0.15
CA PRO A 108 2.58 -8.98 -0.09
C PRO A 108 2.98 -8.28 1.20
N ALA A 109 3.89 -7.33 1.07
CA ALA A 109 4.40 -6.55 2.17
C ALA A 109 3.98 -5.08 2.11
N VAL A 110 3.98 -4.43 3.26
CA VAL A 110 3.67 -3.01 3.43
C VAL A 110 4.59 -2.42 4.48
N ASN A 111 5.21 -1.29 4.16
CA ASN A 111 5.85 -0.44 5.15
C ASN A 111 4.87 0.62 5.66
N VAL A 112 4.88 0.86 6.97
CA VAL A 112 4.13 1.93 7.63
C VAL A 112 5.12 2.79 8.41
N LEU A 113 5.33 4.01 7.93
CA LEU A 113 6.18 5.00 8.58
C LEU A 113 5.33 5.92 9.45
N LEU A 114 5.57 5.86 10.76
CA LEU A 114 4.90 6.64 11.78
C LEU A 114 5.54 8.02 11.97
N PRO A 115 4.75 9.04 12.37
CA PRO A 115 5.27 10.34 12.76
C PRO A 115 6.07 10.25 14.07
N ASP A 116 7.00 11.19 14.27
CA ASP A 116 7.94 11.15 15.42
C ASP A 116 7.22 11.14 16.78
N ASP A 117 6.04 11.77 16.86
CA ASP A 117 5.25 11.89 18.09
C ASP A 117 4.17 10.81 18.23
N TYR A 118 4.12 9.80 17.35
CA TYR A 118 3.02 8.82 17.32
C TYR A 118 2.81 8.15 18.68
N HIS A 119 3.87 7.69 19.33
CA HIS A 119 3.80 6.93 20.58
C HIS A 119 3.54 7.78 21.83
N THR A 120 3.65 9.11 21.73
CA THR A 120 3.61 10.03 22.88
C THR A 120 2.45 11.02 22.82
N SER A 121 1.95 11.36 21.63
CA SER A 121 0.95 12.42 21.45
C SER A 121 -0.49 11.97 21.71
N GLY A 122 -0.81 10.69 21.46
CA GLY A 122 -2.19 10.19 21.45
C GLY A 122 -3.06 10.73 20.30
N ARG A 123 -2.49 11.43 19.32
CA ARG A 123 -3.21 12.07 18.20
C ARG A 123 -3.66 11.06 17.15
N THR A 124 -4.62 11.50 16.35
CA THR A 124 -5.05 10.86 15.10
C THR A 124 -4.39 11.56 13.93
N TYR A 125 -3.90 10.85 12.93
CA TYR A 125 -3.06 11.39 11.87
C TYR A 125 -3.67 11.25 10.48
N PRO A 126 -3.39 12.17 9.55
CA PRO A 126 -3.60 11.93 8.13
C PRO A 126 -2.67 10.83 7.62
N VAL A 127 -3.05 10.20 6.50
CA VAL A 127 -2.32 9.09 5.88
C VAL A 127 -1.99 9.41 4.43
N LEU A 128 -0.73 9.19 4.05
CA LEU A 128 -0.27 9.18 2.66
C LEU A 128 -0.02 7.74 2.22
N TYR A 129 -0.75 7.27 1.21
CA TYR A 129 -0.43 6.04 0.49
C TYR A 129 0.56 6.37 -0.63
N LEU A 130 1.80 5.90 -0.50
CA LEU A 130 2.91 6.22 -1.39
C LEU A 130 3.29 5.00 -2.24
N LEU A 131 2.94 5.06 -3.52
CA LEU A 131 2.97 3.95 -4.47
C LEU A 131 4.29 3.91 -5.26
N HIS A 132 5.00 2.78 -5.23
CA HIS A 132 6.28 2.59 -5.92
C HIS A 132 6.13 2.42 -7.45
N GLY A 133 7.23 2.59 -8.17
CA GLY A 133 7.34 2.39 -9.62
C GLY A 133 7.48 0.92 -10.02
N GLY A 134 7.59 0.65 -11.33
CA GLY A 134 7.83 -0.71 -11.81
C GLY A 134 9.19 -1.24 -11.34
N LEU A 135 9.29 -2.56 -11.17
CA LEU A 135 10.47 -3.30 -10.69
C LEU A 135 10.95 -2.91 -9.28
N GLN A 136 10.13 -2.17 -8.53
CA GLN A 136 10.36 -1.78 -7.14
C GLN A 136 9.39 -2.55 -6.22
N ASP A 137 9.49 -2.31 -4.91
CA ASP A 137 8.65 -2.91 -3.88
C ASP A 137 8.37 -1.92 -2.72
N PHE A 138 7.70 -2.40 -1.68
CA PHE A 138 7.36 -1.66 -0.46
C PHE A 138 8.53 -0.98 0.27
N ILE A 139 9.79 -1.39 0.02
CA ILE A 139 11.00 -0.86 0.68
C ILE A 139 11.58 0.33 -0.09
N GLU A 140 11.31 0.47 -1.38
CA GLU A 140 12.01 1.42 -2.26
C GLU A 140 12.07 2.84 -1.69
N PHE A 141 10.96 3.38 -1.18
CA PHE A 141 10.94 4.75 -0.66
C PHE A 141 11.75 4.92 0.64
N ASP A 142 11.92 3.86 1.43
CA ASP A 142 12.83 3.87 2.57
C ASP A 142 14.27 4.08 2.10
N HIS A 143 14.70 3.31 1.10
CA HIS A 143 16.02 3.47 0.48
C HIS A 143 16.22 4.84 -0.18
N ARG A 144 15.14 5.52 -0.59
CA ARG A 144 15.17 6.85 -1.21
C ARG A 144 15.16 8.01 -0.21
N GLY A 145 15.00 7.73 1.08
CA GLY A 145 15.05 8.75 2.13
C GLY A 145 13.71 9.35 2.53
N VAL A 146 12.60 8.61 2.37
CA VAL A 146 11.27 9.05 2.83
C VAL A 146 11.25 9.44 4.32
N ARG A 147 12.10 8.83 5.14
CA ARG A 147 12.26 9.19 6.56
C ARG A 147 12.70 10.64 6.75
N ASP A 148 13.64 11.11 5.93
CA ASP A 148 14.15 12.47 5.97
C ASP A 148 13.16 13.48 5.41
N TRP A 149 12.33 13.07 4.45
CA TRP A 149 11.30 13.93 3.88
C TRP A 149 10.12 14.11 4.83
N THR A 150 9.95 13.22 5.81
CA THR A 150 8.79 13.17 6.72
C THR A 150 9.16 13.48 8.17
N ILE A 151 10.43 13.74 8.48
CA ILE A 151 10.85 14.13 9.82
C ILE A 151 10.13 15.40 10.29
N GLY A 152 9.63 15.37 11.53
CA GLY A 152 8.83 16.43 12.16
C GLY A 152 7.43 16.60 11.58
N LYS A 153 6.99 15.75 10.65
CA LYS A 153 5.70 15.89 9.97
C LYS A 153 4.64 14.98 10.61
N PRO A 154 3.46 15.51 10.99
CA PRO A 154 2.40 14.72 11.60
C PRO A 154 1.60 13.96 10.52
N LEU A 155 2.25 12.99 9.89
CA LEU A 155 1.72 12.21 8.76
C LEU A 155 2.16 10.75 8.89
N ILE A 156 1.22 9.82 8.74
CA ILE A 156 1.54 8.40 8.54
C ILE A 156 1.77 8.18 7.05
N VAL A 157 2.85 7.47 6.68
CA VAL A 157 3.11 7.09 5.28
C VAL A 157 3.02 5.57 5.13
N VAL A 158 2.12 5.10 4.28
CA VAL A 158 1.92 3.69 3.96
C VAL A 158 2.51 3.43 2.57
N MET A 159 3.44 2.50 2.47
CA MET A 159 4.15 2.14 1.24
C MET A 159 3.89 0.65 0.96
N PRO A 160 2.85 0.31 0.20
CA PRO A 160 2.52 -1.08 -0.09
C PRO A 160 3.22 -1.63 -1.33
N ASP A 161 3.39 -2.94 -1.37
CA ASP A 161 3.69 -3.67 -2.60
C ASP A 161 2.59 -3.49 -3.65
N GLY A 162 3.00 -3.29 -4.91
CA GLY A 162 2.13 -3.19 -6.08
C GLY A 162 2.56 -4.11 -7.23
N GLY A 163 3.41 -5.10 -6.95
CA GLY A 163 3.99 -6.02 -7.93
C GLY A 163 5.11 -5.37 -8.77
N GLN A 164 5.93 -6.18 -9.44
CA GLN A 164 7.01 -5.62 -10.29
C GLN A 164 6.44 -4.89 -11.51
N ALA A 165 5.28 -5.31 -12.00
CA ALA A 165 4.54 -4.65 -13.06
C ALA A 165 3.02 -4.87 -12.86
N GLY A 166 2.54 -4.68 -11.63
CA GLY A 166 1.13 -4.92 -11.29
C GLY A 166 0.19 -3.78 -11.68
N TRP A 167 0.75 -2.61 -12.02
CA TRP A 167 0.01 -1.43 -12.47
C TRP A 167 -1.14 -1.00 -11.55
N TYR A 168 -1.08 -1.35 -10.26
CA TYR A 168 -2.11 -1.04 -9.27
C TYR A 168 -3.51 -1.43 -9.77
N SER A 169 -3.58 -2.62 -10.38
CA SER A 169 -4.73 -3.08 -11.15
C SER A 169 -5.04 -4.54 -10.85
N ASN A 170 -6.30 -4.91 -11.02
CA ASN A 170 -6.67 -6.32 -11.14
C ASN A 170 -6.50 -6.74 -12.60
N PRO A 171 -5.78 -7.82 -12.90
CA PRO A 171 -5.59 -8.27 -14.27
C PRO A 171 -6.87 -8.86 -14.87
N VAL A 172 -7.03 -8.73 -16.19
CA VAL A 172 -8.04 -9.49 -16.95
C VAL A 172 -7.68 -10.97 -16.95
N SER A 173 -6.39 -11.30 -17.03
CA SER A 173 -5.91 -12.69 -17.02
C SER A 173 -4.55 -12.83 -16.35
N THR A 174 -4.33 -13.97 -15.70
CA THR A 174 -3.08 -14.34 -15.02
C THR A 174 -2.89 -15.86 -15.14
N ASN A 175 -1.65 -16.31 -15.32
CA ASN A 175 -1.29 -17.74 -15.39
C ASN A 175 -0.53 -18.23 -14.14
N VAL A 176 -0.39 -17.38 -13.11
CA VAL A 176 0.42 -17.64 -11.90
C VAL A 176 -0.34 -17.42 -10.59
N GLY A 177 -1.68 -17.47 -10.67
CA GLY A 177 -2.57 -17.19 -9.54
C GLY A 177 -2.90 -15.70 -9.36
N PRO A 178 -3.60 -15.33 -8.27
CA PRO A 178 -4.12 -13.99 -8.06
C PRO A 178 -3.03 -12.90 -8.01
N ARG A 179 -3.29 -11.78 -8.69
CA ARG A 179 -2.46 -10.56 -8.72
C ARG A 179 -3.34 -9.32 -8.65
N ASN A 180 -4.36 -9.38 -7.81
CA ASN A 180 -5.41 -8.37 -7.72
C ASN A 180 -4.96 -7.21 -6.84
N TRP A 181 -3.94 -6.47 -7.30
CA TRP A 181 -3.36 -5.36 -6.54
C TRP A 181 -4.39 -4.30 -6.20
N GLU A 182 -5.31 -3.99 -7.09
CA GLU A 182 -6.34 -2.99 -6.82
C GLU A 182 -7.27 -3.42 -5.68
N SER A 183 -7.71 -4.68 -5.66
CA SER A 183 -8.50 -5.22 -4.56
C SER A 183 -7.73 -5.21 -3.24
N PHE A 184 -6.47 -5.65 -3.27
CA PHE A 184 -5.60 -5.66 -2.09
C PHE A 184 -5.49 -4.26 -1.48
N HIS A 185 -5.18 -3.24 -2.27
CA HIS A 185 -5.02 -1.88 -1.76
C HIS A 185 -6.33 -1.28 -1.25
N ILE A 186 -7.38 -1.33 -2.06
CA ILE A 186 -8.60 -0.55 -1.80
C ILE A 186 -9.51 -1.24 -0.80
N ASN A 187 -9.72 -2.55 -0.95
CA ASN A 187 -10.72 -3.27 -0.18
C ASN A 187 -10.15 -3.89 1.10
N GLN A 188 -8.83 -4.13 1.15
CA GLN A 188 -8.19 -4.80 2.27
C GLN A 188 -7.26 -3.87 3.05
N LEU A 189 -6.28 -3.26 2.37
CA LEU A 189 -5.22 -2.51 3.04
C LEU A 189 -5.72 -1.21 3.66
N ILE A 190 -6.46 -0.38 2.92
CA ILE A 190 -6.99 0.88 3.46
C ILE A 190 -7.78 0.67 4.77
N PRO A 191 -8.81 -0.19 4.79
CA PRO A 191 -9.56 -0.41 6.03
C PRO A 191 -8.73 -1.11 7.11
N TRP A 192 -7.76 -1.96 6.75
CA TRP A 192 -6.83 -2.54 7.72
C TRP A 192 -5.95 -1.48 8.39
N VAL A 193 -5.43 -0.52 7.62
CA VAL A 193 -4.65 0.60 8.15
C VAL A 193 -5.50 1.43 9.12
N ASP A 194 -6.74 1.74 8.76
CA ASP A 194 -7.60 2.55 9.64
C ASP A 194 -8.02 1.83 10.93
N ALA A 195 -8.08 0.50 10.91
CA ALA A 195 -8.38 -0.29 12.10
C ALA A 195 -7.18 -0.44 13.05
N ASN A 196 -5.96 -0.43 12.52
CA ASN A 196 -4.74 -0.73 13.27
C ASN A 196 -3.90 0.50 13.63
N PHE A 197 -4.14 1.63 12.97
CA PHE A 197 -3.42 2.89 13.22
C PHE A 197 -4.38 4.03 13.57
N ARG A 198 -3.92 5.02 14.32
CA ARG A 198 -4.71 6.22 14.64
C ARG A 198 -4.80 7.12 13.42
N THR A 199 -5.74 6.83 12.51
CA THR A 199 -5.92 7.56 11.25
C THR A 199 -7.25 8.31 11.19
N PHE A 200 -7.29 9.36 10.36
CA PHE A 200 -8.56 9.95 9.90
C PHE A 200 -9.09 9.13 8.72
N ALA A 201 -10.12 8.32 8.98
CA ALA A 201 -10.69 7.38 8.00
C ALA A 201 -11.65 8.05 6.98
N GLU A 202 -11.82 9.36 7.01
CA GLU A 202 -12.54 10.12 5.99
C GLU A 202 -11.62 10.53 4.82
N PRO A 203 -12.16 10.93 3.65
CA PRO A 203 -11.35 11.33 2.50
C PRO A 203 -10.40 12.49 2.79
N GLU A 204 -10.82 13.43 3.64
CA GLU A 204 -10.02 14.57 4.11
C GLU A 204 -8.79 14.13 4.92
N GLY A 205 -8.78 12.90 5.43
CA GLY A 205 -7.66 12.29 6.13
C GLY A 205 -6.66 11.56 5.24
N ARG A 206 -6.94 11.35 3.95
CA ARG A 206 -6.12 10.49 3.07
C ARG A 206 -5.63 11.19 1.82
N ALA A 207 -4.37 10.91 1.49
CA ALA A 207 -3.75 11.23 0.21
C ALA A 207 -3.20 9.97 -0.46
N VAL A 208 -3.09 10.02 -1.79
CA VAL A 208 -2.37 9.02 -2.57
C VAL A 208 -1.35 9.70 -3.47
N SER A 209 -0.10 9.26 -3.43
CA SER A 209 1.00 9.75 -4.27
C SER A 209 1.76 8.56 -4.83
N GLY A 210 2.48 8.75 -5.93
CA GLY A 210 3.34 7.67 -6.43
C GLY A 210 4.27 8.09 -7.54
N PHE A 211 5.25 7.21 -7.81
CA PHE A 211 6.25 7.39 -8.84
C PHE A 211 6.03 6.43 -10.02
N SER A 212 6.13 6.91 -11.25
CA SER A 212 6.04 6.08 -12.47
C SER A 212 4.74 5.25 -12.52
N MET A 213 4.85 3.92 -12.49
CA MET A 213 3.72 3.00 -12.34
C MET A 213 2.82 3.38 -11.14
N GLY A 214 3.42 3.79 -10.02
CA GLY A 214 2.70 4.29 -8.84
C GLY A 214 2.04 5.64 -9.04
N GLY A 215 2.61 6.51 -9.88
CA GLY A 215 1.98 7.77 -10.25
C GLY A 215 0.71 7.54 -11.08
N PHE A 216 0.73 6.55 -11.99
CA PHE A 216 -0.48 6.07 -12.66
C PHE A 216 -1.49 5.51 -11.64
N GLY A 217 -1.04 4.63 -10.74
CA GLY A 217 -1.89 4.06 -9.68
C GLY A 217 -2.57 5.13 -8.83
N ALA A 218 -1.84 6.18 -8.45
CA ALA A 218 -2.37 7.28 -7.65
C ALA A 218 -3.46 8.05 -8.39
N LEU A 219 -3.21 8.42 -9.66
CA LEU A 219 -4.21 9.08 -10.50
C LEU A 219 -5.44 8.20 -10.72
N LYS A 220 -5.24 6.93 -11.08
CA LYS A 220 -6.30 5.94 -11.25
C LYS A 220 -7.15 5.82 -9.98
N TYR A 221 -6.52 5.64 -8.82
CA TYR A 221 -7.25 5.47 -7.55
C TYR A 221 -8.05 6.71 -7.18
N ALA A 222 -7.46 7.91 -7.32
CA ALA A 222 -8.18 9.15 -7.06
C ALA A 222 -9.38 9.36 -8.00
N ALA A 223 -9.29 8.89 -9.25
CA ALA A 223 -10.37 9.00 -10.22
C ALA A 223 -11.48 7.96 -10.03
N LYS A 224 -11.08 6.71 -9.83
CA LYS A 224 -11.99 5.56 -9.74
C LYS A 224 -12.68 5.48 -8.37
N TYR A 225 -11.92 5.74 -7.31
CA TYR A 225 -12.35 5.75 -5.91
C TYR A 225 -12.42 7.19 -5.39
N TRP A 226 -13.19 8.02 -6.10
CA TRP A 226 -13.30 9.46 -5.90
C TRP A 226 -13.64 9.88 -4.46
N GLY A 227 -14.29 9.01 -3.68
CA GLY A 227 -14.61 9.23 -2.28
C GLY A 227 -13.57 8.71 -1.28
N HIS A 228 -12.31 8.44 -1.67
CA HIS A 228 -11.28 7.91 -0.75
C HIS A 228 -10.16 8.88 -0.41
N PHE A 229 -9.86 9.85 -1.28
CA PHE A 229 -8.67 10.71 -1.15
C PHE A 229 -9.00 12.18 -1.39
N ALA A 230 -8.45 13.07 -0.56
CA ALA A 230 -8.55 14.53 -0.72
C ALA A 230 -7.33 15.16 -1.42
N SER A 231 -6.23 14.42 -1.56
CA SER A 231 -5.05 14.82 -2.34
C SER A 231 -4.55 13.67 -3.19
N VAL A 232 -4.14 13.98 -4.42
CA VAL A 232 -3.51 13.05 -5.36
C VAL A 232 -2.26 13.66 -5.96
N SER A 233 -1.22 12.86 -6.09
CA SER A 233 0.04 13.30 -6.68
C SER A 233 0.62 12.25 -7.62
N ALA A 234 1.20 12.69 -8.73
CA ALA A 234 1.78 11.81 -9.75
C ALA A 234 3.17 12.29 -10.15
N HIS A 235 4.20 11.56 -9.71
CA HIS A 235 5.59 11.82 -10.05
C HIS A 235 5.99 10.93 -11.22
N SER A 236 6.19 11.52 -12.39
CA SER A 236 6.52 10.84 -13.64
C SER A 236 5.56 9.67 -13.97
N GLY A 237 4.30 9.77 -13.57
CA GLY A 237 3.28 8.76 -13.86
C GLY A 237 2.45 9.08 -15.10
N PRO A 238 2.13 8.09 -15.96
CA PRO A 238 1.26 8.32 -17.11
C PRO A 238 -0.16 8.63 -16.65
N ALA A 239 -0.80 9.60 -17.31
CA ALA A 239 -2.14 10.06 -16.96
C ALA A 239 -3.22 9.65 -17.98
N SER A 240 -2.86 9.09 -19.13
CA SER A 240 -3.81 8.78 -20.21
C SER A 240 -3.54 7.40 -20.80
N LEU A 241 -4.55 6.52 -20.75
CA LEU A 241 -4.46 5.15 -21.27
C LEU A 241 -4.74 5.04 -22.76
N ARG A 242 -5.48 6.00 -23.36
CA ARG A 242 -5.91 5.94 -24.77
C ARG A 242 -5.00 6.69 -25.72
N ARG A 243 -4.14 7.55 -25.19
CA ARG A 243 -3.21 8.36 -25.96
C ARG A 243 -2.24 7.49 -26.77
N ASP A 244 -1.81 8.00 -27.92
CA ASP A 244 -0.76 7.42 -28.76
C ASP A 244 -1.06 5.95 -29.12
N ASN A 245 -2.30 5.69 -29.57
CA ASN A 245 -2.84 4.35 -29.85
C ASN A 245 -2.78 3.41 -28.63
N GLY A 246 -3.02 3.96 -27.44
CA GLY A 246 -2.93 3.30 -26.13
C GLY A 246 -1.58 2.67 -25.84
N ALA A 247 -0.52 3.43 -26.12
CA ALA A 247 0.86 3.09 -25.78
C ALA A 247 1.02 2.62 -24.31
N VAL A 248 0.35 3.28 -23.37
CA VAL A 248 0.39 2.91 -21.94
C VAL A 248 -0.32 1.59 -21.66
N VAL A 249 -1.42 1.28 -22.35
CA VAL A 249 -2.11 -0.02 -22.21
C VAL A 249 -1.23 -1.15 -22.75
N HIS A 250 -0.59 -0.94 -23.91
CA HIS A 250 0.38 -1.89 -24.44
C HIS A 250 1.55 -2.11 -23.48
N TRP A 251 2.12 -1.03 -22.94
CA TRP A 251 3.20 -1.10 -21.97
C TRP A 251 2.77 -1.87 -20.71
N ALA A 252 1.58 -1.59 -20.18
CA ALA A 252 1.05 -2.30 -19.02
C ALA A 252 0.88 -3.80 -19.27
N ASN A 253 0.26 -4.17 -20.40
CA ASN A 253 0.10 -5.58 -20.75
C ASN A 253 1.42 -6.30 -20.96
N VAL A 254 2.36 -5.73 -21.71
CA VAL A 254 3.65 -6.37 -22.02
C VAL A 254 4.51 -6.52 -20.76
N SER A 255 4.62 -5.46 -19.96
CA SER A 255 5.41 -5.52 -18.72
C SER A 255 4.83 -6.50 -17.71
N ALA A 256 3.51 -6.47 -17.48
CA ALA A 256 2.84 -7.40 -16.58
C ALA A 256 2.90 -8.85 -17.06
N ALA A 257 2.74 -9.10 -18.37
CA ALA A 257 2.87 -10.43 -18.95
C ALA A 257 4.24 -11.05 -18.65
N VAL A 258 5.31 -10.26 -18.74
CA VAL A 258 6.69 -10.73 -18.53
C VAL A 258 7.02 -10.88 -17.05
N LYS A 259 6.55 -9.96 -16.19
CA LYS A 259 7.02 -9.87 -14.81
C LYS A 259 6.10 -10.53 -13.78
N ASP A 260 4.79 -10.35 -13.92
CA ASP A 260 3.84 -10.67 -12.84
C ASP A 260 2.77 -11.70 -13.21
N LEU A 261 2.46 -11.86 -14.51
CA LEU A 261 1.26 -12.59 -14.98
C LEU A 261 1.58 -13.82 -15.86
N ALA A 262 2.86 -14.05 -16.21
CA ALA A 262 3.33 -15.13 -17.07
C ALA A 262 2.51 -15.29 -18.38
N GLY A 263 2.44 -14.23 -19.17
CA GLY A 263 1.66 -14.16 -20.41
C GLY A 263 0.21 -13.70 -20.23
N GLY A 264 -0.25 -13.51 -18.99
CA GLY A 264 -1.52 -12.82 -18.71
C GLY A 264 -1.47 -11.32 -19.01
N THR A 265 -2.60 -10.63 -18.84
CA THR A 265 -2.75 -9.21 -19.23
C THR A 265 -3.53 -8.40 -18.21
N ILE A 266 -3.17 -7.13 -18.06
CA ILE A 266 -3.90 -6.19 -17.20
C ILE A 266 -5.23 -5.79 -17.84
N TYR A 267 -5.20 -5.44 -19.14
CA TYR A 267 -6.33 -4.88 -19.87
C TYR A 267 -6.86 -5.79 -20.99
N GLY A 268 -6.40 -7.04 -21.12
CA GLY A 268 -6.83 -7.96 -22.18
C GLY A 268 -6.02 -7.83 -23.48
N ALA A 269 -5.98 -8.91 -24.27
CA ALA A 269 -5.38 -8.97 -25.61
C ALA A 269 -6.03 -10.11 -26.45
N PRO A 270 -6.08 -10.02 -27.80
CA PRO A 270 -5.59 -8.92 -28.65
C PRO A 270 -6.51 -7.68 -28.64
N LEU A 271 -7.78 -7.84 -28.25
CA LEU A 271 -8.69 -6.74 -27.99
C LEU A 271 -8.70 -6.41 -26.50
N TRP A 272 -8.59 -5.14 -26.15
CA TRP A 272 -8.64 -4.71 -24.76
C TRP A 272 -10.07 -4.79 -24.22
N ASP A 273 -10.18 -5.10 -22.93
CA ASP A 273 -11.36 -4.84 -22.10
C ASP A 273 -11.55 -3.32 -22.01
N GLN A 274 -12.36 -2.78 -22.93
CA GLN A 274 -12.61 -1.35 -23.03
C GLN A 274 -13.26 -0.78 -21.78
N ALA A 275 -14.09 -1.57 -21.07
CA ALA A 275 -14.73 -1.13 -19.84
C ALA A 275 -13.69 -0.93 -18.74
N ARG A 276 -12.71 -1.84 -18.63
CA ARG A 276 -11.60 -1.70 -17.69
C ARG A 276 -10.68 -0.55 -18.05
N VAL A 277 -10.29 -0.41 -19.32
CA VAL A 277 -9.49 0.72 -19.78
C VAL A 277 -10.18 2.04 -19.43
N THR A 278 -11.48 2.19 -19.72
CA THR A 278 -12.26 3.38 -19.35
C THR A 278 -12.33 3.61 -17.85
N ALA A 279 -12.54 2.55 -17.06
CA ALA A 279 -12.63 2.67 -15.61
C ALA A 279 -11.30 3.08 -14.95
N ASP A 280 -10.18 2.68 -15.54
CA ASP A 280 -8.84 2.90 -15.00
C ASP A 280 -8.11 4.09 -15.62
N ASN A 281 -8.67 4.69 -16.69
CA ASN A 281 -8.07 5.83 -17.38
C ASN A 281 -8.28 7.14 -16.60
N PRO A 282 -7.22 7.78 -16.06
CA PRO A 282 -7.36 8.97 -15.24
C PRO A 282 -8.11 10.11 -15.93
N VAL A 283 -7.87 10.33 -17.23
CA VAL A 283 -8.52 11.43 -17.97
C VAL A 283 -10.01 11.23 -18.22
N GLU A 284 -10.56 10.01 -18.10
CA GLU A 284 -11.97 9.74 -18.43
C GLU A 284 -12.95 10.06 -17.30
N ARG A 285 -12.45 10.32 -16.08
CA ARG A 285 -13.28 10.67 -14.92
C ARG A 285 -12.90 12.03 -14.34
N LEU A 286 -12.62 13.01 -15.19
CA LEU A 286 -12.08 14.31 -14.80
C LEU A 286 -12.82 14.99 -13.63
N GLU A 287 -14.15 14.93 -13.63
CA GLU A 287 -14.99 15.53 -12.59
C GLU A 287 -14.75 14.96 -11.19
N SER A 288 -14.26 13.72 -11.08
CA SER A 288 -13.91 13.12 -9.79
C SER A 288 -12.77 13.85 -9.07
N TYR A 289 -11.94 14.61 -9.79
CA TYR A 289 -10.84 15.37 -9.22
C TYR A 289 -11.26 16.71 -8.59
N ARG A 290 -12.53 17.11 -8.71
CA ARG A 290 -13.01 18.34 -8.07
C ARG A 290 -12.77 18.29 -6.56
N ASN A 291 -12.38 19.44 -6.02
CA ASN A 291 -12.07 19.65 -4.59
C ASN A 291 -10.90 18.80 -4.07
N LYS A 292 -10.11 18.16 -4.93
CA LYS A 292 -8.86 17.51 -4.55
C LYS A 292 -7.68 18.45 -4.75
N ARG A 293 -6.64 18.30 -3.93
CA ARG A 293 -5.31 18.80 -4.31
C ARG A 293 -4.75 17.86 -5.38
N ILE A 294 -4.26 18.42 -6.47
CA ILE A 294 -3.64 17.67 -7.58
C ILE A 294 -2.21 18.20 -7.75
N PHE A 295 -1.22 17.32 -7.67
CA PHE A 295 0.19 17.67 -7.84
C PHE A 295 0.85 16.77 -8.89
N LEU A 296 1.34 17.36 -9.98
CA LEU A 296 1.89 16.63 -11.12
C LEU A 296 3.36 17.00 -11.30
N VAL A 297 4.22 16.00 -11.48
CA VAL A 297 5.63 16.20 -11.80
C VAL A 297 5.97 15.34 -13.00
N ALA A 298 6.66 15.91 -13.99
CA ALA A 298 7.22 15.19 -15.11
C ALA A 298 8.64 15.69 -15.43
N GLY A 299 9.49 14.78 -15.90
CA GLY A 299 10.78 15.15 -16.51
C GLY A 299 10.59 15.68 -17.92
N THR A 300 11.54 16.49 -18.39
CA THR A 300 11.48 17.17 -19.69
C THR A 300 12.59 16.74 -20.64
N SER A 301 13.59 15.99 -20.17
CA SER A 301 14.81 15.68 -20.91
C SER A 301 15.08 14.18 -20.91
N PRO A 302 14.60 13.44 -21.94
CA PRO A 302 14.86 12.01 -22.04
C PRO A 302 16.35 11.75 -22.19
N ASP A 303 16.85 10.72 -21.51
CA ASP A 303 18.17 10.19 -21.81
C ASP A 303 18.13 9.57 -23.22
N PRO A 304 18.84 10.15 -24.21
CA PRO A 304 18.79 9.69 -25.60
C PRO A 304 19.43 8.31 -25.80
N THR A 305 20.12 7.79 -24.77
CA THR A 305 20.79 6.48 -24.80
C THR A 305 19.96 5.37 -24.15
N ASN A 306 18.86 5.71 -23.45
CA ASN A 306 17.94 4.76 -22.86
C ASN A 306 16.58 4.76 -23.59
N PRO A 307 16.28 3.73 -24.41
CA PRO A 307 15.01 3.62 -25.13
C PRO A 307 13.78 3.59 -24.22
N PHE A 308 13.94 3.07 -23.00
CA PHE A 308 12.88 3.06 -21.99
C PHE A 308 12.59 4.48 -21.51
N ASP A 309 13.61 5.30 -21.22
CA ASP A 309 13.43 6.68 -20.79
C ASP A 309 12.89 7.56 -21.93
N THR A 310 13.32 7.32 -23.16
CA THR A 310 12.81 8.06 -24.33
C THR A 310 11.31 7.81 -24.57
N PHE A 311 10.86 6.56 -24.52
CA PHE A 311 9.44 6.21 -24.69
C PHE A 311 8.60 6.63 -23.49
N ASN A 312 9.08 6.34 -22.28
CA ASN A 312 8.39 6.63 -21.03
C ASN A 312 8.23 8.14 -20.87
N GLU A 313 9.26 8.95 -21.06
CA GLU A 313 9.13 10.40 -20.89
C GLU A 313 8.30 11.06 -21.98
N THR A 314 8.39 10.61 -23.24
CA THR A 314 7.53 11.16 -24.31
C THR A 314 6.06 10.87 -24.04
N ALA A 315 5.71 9.62 -23.72
CA ALA A 315 4.33 9.22 -23.46
C ALA A 315 3.78 9.76 -22.14
N VAL A 316 4.59 9.75 -21.06
CA VAL A 316 4.21 10.27 -19.74
C VAL A 316 4.06 11.78 -19.77
N LEU A 317 5.03 12.52 -20.31
CA LEU A 317 4.97 13.98 -20.38
C LEU A 317 3.80 14.41 -21.26
N ALA A 318 3.61 13.79 -22.42
CA ALA A 318 2.49 14.10 -23.30
C ALA A 318 1.14 13.75 -22.66
N GLY A 319 1.05 12.62 -21.94
CA GLY A 319 -0.13 12.25 -21.16
C GLY A 319 -0.44 13.22 -20.01
N GLN A 320 0.57 13.68 -19.26
CA GLN A 320 0.38 14.69 -18.22
C GLN A 320 0.04 16.08 -18.79
N ARG A 321 0.57 16.44 -19.98
CA ARG A 321 0.16 17.66 -20.71
C ARG A 321 -1.29 17.58 -21.15
N GLU A 322 -1.73 16.44 -21.69
CA GLU A 322 -3.14 16.18 -22.02
C GLU A 322 -4.03 16.31 -20.79
N PHE A 323 -3.67 15.65 -19.69
CA PHE A 323 -4.48 15.70 -18.46
C PHE A 323 -4.60 17.12 -17.91
N ARG A 324 -3.51 17.90 -17.93
CA ARG A 324 -3.54 19.31 -17.53
C ARG A 324 -4.45 20.16 -18.41
N ALA A 325 -4.35 20.01 -19.73
CA ALA A 325 -5.23 20.74 -20.64
C ALA A 325 -6.72 20.40 -20.41
N LEU A 326 -7.02 19.15 -20.06
CA LEU A 326 -8.36 18.74 -19.68
C LEU A 326 -8.80 19.38 -18.35
N LEU A 327 -7.95 19.35 -17.32
CA LEU A 327 -8.21 19.99 -16.02
C LEU A 327 -8.47 21.50 -16.18
N ASP A 328 -7.65 22.18 -16.99
CA ASP A 328 -7.83 23.59 -17.35
C ASP A 328 -9.20 23.82 -18.01
N GLY A 329 -9.56 22.98 -18.98
CA GLY A 329 -10.86 23.04 -19.66
C GLY A 329 -12.07 22.82 -18.74
N ALA A 330 -11.90 22.05 -17.65
CA ALA A 330 -12.94 21.80 -16.65
C ALA A 330 -12.91 22.76 -15.45
N GLY A 331 -11.96 23.70 -15.41
CA GLY A 331 -11.76 24.64 -14.30
C GLY A 331 -11.37 23.94 -12.99
N ILE A 332 -10.60 22.85 -13.07
CA ILE A 332 -10.12 22.11 -11.89
C ILE A 332 -8.68 22.53 -11.59
N PRO A 333 -8.40 23.14 -10.42
CA PRO A 333 -7.07 23.63 -10.11
C PRO A 333 -6.09 22.47 -9.85
N TYR A 334 -4.86 22.66 -10.30
CA TYR A 334 -3.75 21.74 -10.05
C TYR A 334 -2.44 22.51 -9.88
N GLU A 335 -1.45 21.84 -9.32
CA GLU A 335 -0.06 22.27 -9.32
C GLU A 335 0.74 21.31 -10.20
N ALA A 336 1.56 21.85 -11.12
CA ALA A 336 2.35 21.02 -12.02
C ALA A 336 3.78 21.55 -12.20
N HIS A 337 4.73 20.63 -12.28
CA HIS A 337 6.15 20.91 -12.44
C HIS A 337 6.72 20.08 -13.60
N GLU A 338 7.31 20.76 -14.56
CA GLU A 338 8.08 20.17 -15.65
C GLU A 338 9.55 20.46 -15.38
N GLU A 339 10.27 19.46 -14.85
CA GLU A 339 11.62 19.62 -14.35
C GLU A 339 12.66 19.11 -15.36
N SER A 340 13.85 19.70 -15.33
CA SER A 340 14.97 19.21 -16.15
C SER A 340 15.38 17.79 -15.76
N GLY A 341 16.03 17.08 -16.69
CA GLY A 341 16.44 15.69 -16.51
C GLY A 341 15.33 14.67 -16.75
N GLY A 342 15.70 13.39 -16.57
CA GLY A 342 14.87 12.27 -16.99
C GLY A 342 13.93 11.69 -15.91
N HIS A 343 13.77 10.37 -15.95
CA HIS A 343 12.81 9.58 -15.17
C HIS A 343 13.35 9.12 -13.81
N PHE A 344 13.44 10.03 -12.83
CA PHE A 344 13.86 9.71 -11.47
C PHE A 344 13.04 10.46 -10.40
N ILE A 345 13.06 9.94 -9.17
CA ILE A 345 12.43 10.58 -8.01
C ILE A 345 13.25 11.82 -7.62
N ARG A 346 12.58 12.97 -7.57
CA ARG A 346 13.15 14.27 -7.22
C ARG A 346 12.89 14.57 -5.73
N PRO A 347 13.90 14.51 -4.84
CA PRO A 347 13.68 14.64 -3.39
C PRO A 347 13.05 15.97 -2.96
N ASP A 348 13.40 17.05 -3.65
CA ASP A 348 12.84 18.40 -3.44
C ASP A 348 11.36 18.46 -3.81
N MET A 349 10.96 17.85 -4.94
CA MET A 349 9.55 17.74 -5.32
C MET A 349 8.77 16.81 -4.39
N MET A 350 9.38 15.74 -3.88
CA MET A 350 8.76 14.88 -2.87
C MET A 350 8.49 15.65 -1.57
N ARG A 351 9.45 16.44 -1.08
CA ARG A 351 9.26 17.29 0.12
C ARG A 351 8.14 18.31 -0.10
N ARG A 352 8.15 19.00 -1.24
CA ARG A 352 7.10 19.97 -1.61
C ARG A 352 5.72 19.32 -1.70
N ASP A 353 5.65 18.13 -2.28
CA ASP A 353 4.41 17.36 -2.38
C ASP A 353 3.88 16.99 -1.00
N ILE A 354 4.73 16.42 -0.14
CA ILE A 354 4.39 16.05 1.25
C ILE A 354 3.90 17.27 2.04
N ASP A 355 4.55 18.43 1.89
CA ASP A 355 4.10 19.67 2.53
C ASP A 355 2.72 20.12 2.04
N GLY A 356 2.48 20.06 0.73
CA GLY A 356 1.18 20.36 0.15
C GLY A 356 0.09 19.37 0.57
N ILE A 357 0.43 18.09 0.71
CA ILE A 357 -0.47 17.04 1.25
C ILE A 357 -0.88 17.41 2.67
N ILE A 358 0.07 17.68 3.56
CA ILE A 358 -0.22 18.05 4.96
C ILE A 358 -1.04 19.35 5.04
N GLY A 359 -0.79 20.31 4.14
CA GLY A 359 -1.58 21.53 4.03
C GLY A 359 -3.03 21.29 3.61
N ARG A 360 -3.31 20.25 2.80
CA ARG A 360 -4.64 19.91 2.29
C ARG A 360 -5.46 19.04 3.25
N LEU A 361 -4.80 18.10 3.92
CA LEU A 361 -5.47 17.08 4.73
C LEU A 361 -5.92 17.61 6.09
N ARG A 362 -6.79 16.84 6.76
CA ARG A 362 -7.20 17.08 8.14
C ARG A 362 -5.95 17.05 9.03
N LYS A 363 -5.84 18.07 9.88
CA LYS A 363 -4.71 18.23 10.80
C LYS A 363 -4.84 17.25 11.96
N ALA A 364 -3.71 16.64 12.33
CA ALA A 364 -3.60 15.77 13.49
C ALA A 364 -3.91 16.49 14.81
#